data_AF-A0A1G0BYY0-F1
#
_entry.id   AF-A0A1G0BYY0-F1
#
_cell.length_a   1.000
_cell.length_b   1.000
_cell.length_c   1.000
_cell.angle_alpha   90.00
_cell.angle_beta   90.00
_cell.angle_gamma   90.00
#
_symmetry.space_group_name_H-M   'P 1'
#
loop_
_entity.id
_entity.type
_entity.pdbx_description
1 polymer ?
#
loop_
_entity_poly.entity_id
_entity_poly.type
_entity_poly.pdbx_seq_one_letter_code
_entity_poly.pdbx_strand_id
1 'polypeptide(L)'
;MTNERQEITETLQKMGDPIQHLRVLHNNPFIFSSAIAAFFGSLGEKEQALLLGYLVLPITLHLPSRKYLGKARANSSLRTMLQDRSRLYGLDERVGRYREMSNATLQYLLSIGGISVNELLVVTIAEQQPMDGPTPEGMIKAARQLGNFFSPYDVPTVFRMLGVMSL
;
A
#
# COMPACT_ATOMS: atom_id res chain seq x y z
N MET A 1 -43.37 19.60 22.18
CA MET A 1 -42.48 19.88 21.04
C MET A 1 -40.98 19.87 21.38
N THR A 2 -40.59 19.83 22.66
CA THR A 2 -39.17 19.83 23.08
C THR A 2 -38.52 18.43 23.07
N ASN A 3 -39.31 17.37 23.29
CA ASN A 3 -38.81 15.97 23.36
C ASN A 3 -38.39 15.40 21.99
N GLU A 4 -39.17 15.63 20.94
CA GLU A 4 -38.87 15.10 19.59
C GLU A 4 -37.56 15.65 19.00
N ARG A 5 -37.23 16.92 19.29
CA ARG A 5 -35.96 17.51 18.81
C ARG A 5 -34.74 16.92 19.52
N GLN A 6 -34.87 16.51 20.78
CA GLN A 6 -33.79 15.84 21.51
C GLN A 6 -33.60 14.40 21.00
N GLU A 7 -34.68 13.66 20.78
CA GLU A 7 -34.61 12.30 20.22
C GLU A 7 -34.02 12.26 18.80
N ILE A 8 -34.38 13.21 17.93
CA ILE A 8 -33.80 13.31 16.58
C ILE A 8 -32.30 13.61 16.64
N THR A 9 -31.86 14.44 17.60
CA THR A 9 -30.43 14.79 17.75
C THR A 9 -29.62 13.61 18.30
N GLU A 10 -30.16 12.87 19.28
CA GLU A 10 -29.54 11.64 19.79
C GLU A 10 -29.50 10.52 18.74
N THR A 11 -30.53 10.42 17.89
CA THR A 11 -30.58 9.43 16.80
C THR A 11 -29.56 9.77 15.70
N LEU A 12 -29.40 11.05 15.35
CA LEU A 12 -28.37 11.51 14.41
C LEU A 12 -26.95 11.34 14.98
N GLN A 13 -26.76 11.54 16.29
CA GLN A 13 -25.49 11.31 16.97
C GLN A 13 -25.14 9.81 17.04
N LYS A 14 -26.13 8.95 17.29
CA LYS A 14 -26.01 7.47 17.23
C LYS A 14 -25.85 6.94 15.81
N MET A 15 -26.30 7.64 14.77
CA MET A 15 -26.06 7.28 13.35
C MET A 15 -24.67 7.72 12.86
N GLY A 16 -24.07 8.74 13.49
CA GLY A 16 -22.69 9.15 13.22
C GLY A 16 -21.67 8.09 13.64
N ASP A 17 -21.90 7.40 14.75
CA ASP A 17 -20.96 6.44 15.34
C ASP A 17 -20.67 5.22 14.45
N PRO A 18 -21.67 4.52 13.89
CA PRO A 18 -21.45 3.38 12.99
C PRO A 18 -20.73 3.78 11.70
N ILE A 19 -21.01 4.97 11.16
CA ILE A 19 -20.33 5.47 9.94
C ILE A 19 -18.88 5.82 10.25
N GLN A 20 -18.59 6.40 11.42
CA GLN A 20 -17.23 6.65 11.87
C GLN A 20 -16.49 5.35 12.16
N HIS A 21 -17.12 4.36 12.80
CA HIS A 21 -16.56 3.03 12.98
C HIS A 21 -16.36 2.29 11.66
N LEU A 22 -17.25 2.45 10.67
CA LEU A 22 -17.06 1.92 9.32
C LEU A 22 -15.84 2.57 8.63
N ARG A 23 -15.62 3.88 8.82
CA ARG A 23 -14.44 4.60 8.32
C ARG A 23 -13.17 4.12 9.02
N VAL A 24 -13.20 3.83 10.32
CA VAL A 24 -12.08 3.24 11.08
C VAL A 24 -11.79 1.81 10.61
N LEU A 25 -12.81 1.01 10.29
CA LEU A 25 -12.68 -0.33 9.71
C LEU A 25 -12.14 -0.31 8.28
N HIS A 26 -12.59 0.62 7.43
CA HIS A 26 -12.11 0.78 6.05
C HIS A 26 -10.73 1.45 5.95
N ASN A 27 -10.36 2.29 6.93
CA ASN A 27 -9.01 2.84 7.06
C ASN A 27 -8.11 2.01 7.96
N ASN A 28 -8.44 0.73 8.17
CA ASN A 28 -7.63 -0.13 9.00
C ASN A 28 -6.31 -0.48 8.29
N PRO A 29 -5.15 -0.01 8.79
CA PRO A 29 -3.86 -0.25 8.15
C PRO A 29 -3.51 -1.74 8.05
N PHE A 30 -4.13 -2.57 8.90
CA PHE A 30 -4.08 -4.03 8.86
C PHE A 30 -4.49 -4.63 7.51
N ILE A 31 -5.40 -3.98 6.76
CA ILE A 31 -5.88 -4.53 5.48
C ILE A 31 -4.73 -4.68 4.48
N PHE A 32 -3.75 -3.77 4.52
CA PHE A 32 -2.68 -3.71 3.52
C PHE A 32 -1.33 -4.19 4.03
N SER A 33 -1.22 -4.54 5.31
CA SER A 33 0.03 -4.97 5.94
C SER A 33 0.66 -6.15 5.20
N SER A 34 -0.13 -7.18 4.88
CA SER A 34 0.33 -8.36 4.14
C SER A 34 0.81 -8.04 2.72
N ALA A 35 0.20 -7.06 2.04
CA ALA A 35 0.66 -6.64 0.73
C ALA A 35 2.01 -5.91 0.81
N ILE A 36 2.15 -4.98 1.76
CA ILE A 36 3.41 -4.25 1.96
C ILE A 36 4.53 -5.18 2.44
N ALA A 37 4.23 -6.13 3.34
CA ALA A 37 5.18 -7.14 3.77
C ALA A 37 5.64 -8.04 2.61
N ALA A 38 4.69 -8.50 1.77
CA ALA A 38 5.02 -9.31 0.59
C ALA A 38 5.91 -8.56 -0.41
N PHE A 39 5.68 -7.25 -0.56
CA PHE A 39 6.52 -6.39 -1.37
C PHE A 39 7.96 -6.35 -0.83
N PHE A 40 8.16 -5.98 0.42
CA PHE A 40 9.52 -5.91 1.00
C PHE A 40 10.23 -7.26 1.02
N GLY A 41 9.51 -8.35 1.34
CA GLY A 41 10.08 -9.70 1.32
C GLY A 41 10.55 -10.18 -0.06
N SER A 42 10.13 -9.53 -1.14
CA SER A 42 10.57 -9.82 -2.52
C SER A 42 11.49 -8.75 -3.12
N LEU A 43 11.56 -7.57 -2.50
CA LEU A 43 12.41 -6.47 -2.96
C LEU A 43 13.91 -6.78 -2.74
N GLY A 44 14.22 -7.51 -1.68
CA GLY A 44 15.58 -7.66 -1.16
C GLY A 44 16.03 -6.43 -0.36
N GLU A 45 17.16 -6.55 0.34
CA GLU A 45 17.71 -5.45 1.14
C GLU A 45 18.25 -4.34 0.22
N LYS A 46 17.88 -3.10 0.53
CA LYS A 46 18.25 -1.93 -0.26
C LYS A 46 18.18 -0.67 0.61
N GLU A 47 19.14 0.23 0.44
CA GLU A 47 19.08 1.56 1.07
C GLU A 47 17.82 2.30 0.63
N GLN A 48 17.22 3.06 1.55
CA GLN A 48 16.00 3.82 1.29
C GLN A 48 14.78 2.99 0.85
N ALA A 49 14.82 1.66 1.03
CA ALA A 49 13.73 0.76 0.61
C ALA A 49 12.38 1.20 1.18
N LEU A 50 12.34 1.76 2.40
CA LEU A 50 11.11 2.25 3.03
C LEU A 50 10.31 3.19 2.12
N LEU A 51 10.99 4.04 1.34
CA LEU A 51 10.36 4.98 0.42
C LEU A 51 9.54 4.27 -0.67
N LEU A 52 9.99 3.09 -1.12
CA LEU A 52 9.25 2.30 -2.11
C LEU A 52 7.95 1.71 -1.54
N GLY A 53 7.81 1.59 -0.22
CA GLY A 53 6.57 1.19 0.44
C GLY A 53 5.39 2.12 0.11
N TYR A 54 5.65 3.40 -0.14
CA TYR A 54 4.65 4.39 -0.55
C TYR A 54 4.12 4.18 -1.97
N LEU A 55 4.79 3.36 -2.78
CA LEU A 55 4.36 3.02 -4.14
C LEU A 55 3.45 1.77 -4.18
N VAL A 56 3.42 0.98 -3.10
CA VAL A 56 2.70 -0.31 -3.08
C VAL A 56 1.20 -0.10 -3.27
N LEU A 57 0.56 0.71 -2.43
CA LEU A 57 -0.89 0.97 -2.52
C LEU A 57 -1.31 1.66 -3.83
N PRO A 58 -0.70 2.78 -4.25
CA PRO A 58 -1.14 3.49 -5.45
C PRO A 58 -0.97 2.68 -6.75
N ILE A 59 -0.06 1.69 -6.77
CA ILE A 59 0.12 0.80 -7.92
C ILE A 59 -0.78 -0.43 -7.82
N THR A 60 -0.85 -1.09 -6.66
CA THR A 60 -1.57 -2.36 -6.52
C THR A 60 -3.09 -2.20 -6.34
N LEU A 61 -3.57 -1.03 -5.91
CA LEU A 61 -5.00 -0.72 -5.89
C LEU A 61 -5.51 -0.23 -7.25
N HIS A 62 -4.62 0.23 -8.13
CA HIS A 62 -4.98 0.62 -9.50
C HIS A 62 -5.19 -0.62 -10.37
N LEU A 63 -6.42 -0.83 -10.85
CA LEU A 63 -6.82 -2.08 -11.49
C LEU A 63 -5.98 -2.47 -12.71
N PRO A 64 -5.64 -1.57 -13.66
CA PRO A 64 -4.75 -1.89 -14.78
C PRO A 64 -3.39 -2.42 -14.33
N SER A 65 -2.77 -1.79 -13.33
CA SER A 65 -1.50 -2.21 -12.76
C SER A 65 -1.60 -3.55 -12.04
N ARG A 66 -2.61 -3.72 -11.19
CA ARG A 66 -2.86 -5.00 -10.49
C ARG A 66 -3.06 -6.15 -11.45
N LYS A 67 -3.83 -5.95 -12.54
CA LYS A 67 -4.06 -6.97 -13.57
C LYS A 67 -2.76 -7.36 -14.27
N TYR A 68 -1.91 -6.39 -14.59
CA TYR A 68 -0.61 -6.65 -15.21
C TYR A 68 0.31 -7.44 -14.26
N LEU A 69 0.47 -6.96 -13.03
CA LEU A 69 1.30 -7.61 -12.00
C LEU A 69 0.80 -9.03 -11.68
N GLY A 70 -0.52 -9.23 -11.58
CA GLY A 70 -1.12 -10.54 -11.31
C GLY A 70 -0.94 -11.57 -12.43
N LYS A 71 -0.69 -11.11 -13.67
CA LYS A 71 -0.47 -11.94 -14.87
C LYS A 71 0.98 -11.94 -15.37
N ALA A 72 1.89 -11.29 -14.64
CA ALA A 72 3.29 -11.20 -15.00
C ALA A 72 3.91 -12.60 -15.17
N ARG A 73 4.75 -12.74 -16.20
CA ARG A 73 5.53 -13.95 -16.52
C ARG A 73 7.02 -13.65 -16.36
N ALA A 74 7.88 -14.63 -16.57
CA ALA A 74 9.33 -14.49 -16.48
C ALA A 74 9.93 -13.35 -17.35
N ASN A 75 9.30 -13.00 -18.46
CA ASN A 75 9.71 -11.89 -19.33
C ASN A 75 9.04 -10.54 -19.01
N SER A 76 8.19 -10.50 -17.98
CA SER A 76 7.56 -9.27 -17.50
C SER A 76 8.53 -8.52 -16.60
N SER A 77 8.54 -7.19 -16.69
CA SER A 77 9.48 -6.34 -15.96
C SER A 77 8.86 -4.97 -15.72
N LEU A 78 9.52 -4.16 -14.89
CA LEU A 78 9.16 -2.74 -14.77
C LEU A 78 9.13 -2.07 -16.16
N ARG A 79 10.14 -2.29 -17.01
CA ARG A 79 10.19 -1.68 -18.35
C ARG A 79 8.97 -2.01 -19.20
N THR A 80 8.56 -3.29 -19.25
CA THR A 80 7.38 -3.71 -20.02
C THR A 80 6.05 -3.31 -19.35
N MET A 81 6.05 -3.03 -18.04
CA MET A 81 4.95 -2.37 -17.36
C MET A 81 4.76 -0.92 -17.85
N LEU A 82 5.85 -0.15 -17.92
CA LEU A 82 5.86 1.27 -18.29
C LEU A 82 5.43 1.54 -19.75
N GLN A 83 5.50 0.54 -20.64
CA GLN A 83 5.11 0.66 -22.05
C GLN A 83 3.62 0.98 -22.25
N ASP A 84 2.77 0.63 -21.28
CA ASP A 84 1.34 0.89 -21.31
C ASP A 84 0.98 1.95 -20.28
N ARG A 85 0.77 3.18 -20.77
CA ARG A 85 0.49 4.36 -19.94
C ARG A 85 -0.75 4.22 -19.06
N SER A 86 -1.73 3.39 -19.44
CA SER A 86 -2.95 3.19 -18.65
C SER A 86 -2.68 2.61 -17.25
N ARG A 87 -1.53 1.93 -17.09
CA ARG A 87 -1.07 1.35 -15.83
C ARG A 87 -0.55 2.39 -14.85
N LEU A 88 -0.03 3.51 -15.35
CA LEU A 88 0.59 4.55 -14.50
C LEU A 88 -0.14 5.88 -14.54
N TYR A 89 -1.16 6.03 -15.40
CA TYR A 89 -1.93 7.25 -15.50
C TYR A 89 -2.38 7.74 -14.12
N GLY A 90 -2.06 8.98 -13.74
CA GLY A 90 -2.39 9.56 -12.43
C GLY A 90 -1.66 8.93 -11.23
N LEU A 91 -0.48 8.32 -11.43
CA LEU A 91 0.28 7.72 -10.34
C LEU A 91 0.64 8.74 -9.25
N ASP A 92 1.12 9.93 -9.61
CA ASP A 92 1.50 10.98 -8.64
C ASP A 92 0.32 11.38 -7.74
N GLU A 93 -0.86 11.57 -8.34
CA GLU A 93 -2.08 11.90 -7.59
C GLU A 93 -2.46 10.76 -6.63
N ARG A 94 -2.32 9.50 -7.07
CA ARG A 94 -2.56 8.34 -6.20
C ARG A 94 -1.53 8.24 -5.09
N VAL A 95 -0.26 8.54 -5.34
CA VAL A 95 0.79 8.56 -4.30
C VAL A 95 0.40 9.55 -3.21
N GLY A 96 0.03 10.78 -3.57
CA GLY A 96 -0.47 11.76 -2.60
C GLY A 96 -1.73 11.28 -1.86
N ARG A 97 -2.70 10.71 -2.59
CA ARG A 97 -3.96 10.21 -2.02
C ARG A 97 -3.77 9.07 -1.01
N TYR A 98 -2.82 8.17 -1.26
CA TYR A 98 -2.58 7.00 -0.40
C TYR A 98 -1.47 7.22 0.63
N ARG A 99 -0.85 8.40 0.69
CA ARG A 99 0.27 8.70 1.60
C ARG A 99 -0.06 8.39 3.07
N GLU A 100 -1.19 8.88 3.56
CA GLU A 100 -1.60 8.66 4.96
C GLU A 100 -1.84 7.18 5.25
N MET A 101 -2.46 6.46 4.32
CA MET A 101 -2.72 5.02 4.44
C MET A 101 -1.43 4.21 4.43
N SER A 102 -0.53 4.50 3.49
CA SER A 102 0.79 3.88 3.42
C SER A 102 1.57 4.12 4.71
N ASN A 103 1.57 5.35 5.23
CA ASN A 103 2.23 5.68 6.48
C ASN A 103 1.64 4.89 7.66
N ALA A 104 0.31 4.86 7.79
CA ALA A 104 -0.35 4.12 8.85
C ALA A 104 -0.07 2.61 8.78
N THR A 105 -0.01 2.02 7.57
CA THR A 105 0.29 0.58 7.39
C THR A 105 1.73 0.27 7.72
N LEU A 106 2.68 1.12 7.31
CA LEU A 106 4.09 0.97 7.68
C LEU A 106 4.29 1.10 9.19
N GLN A 107 3.64 2.08 9.82
CA GLN A 107 3.69 2.28 11.27
C GLN A 107 3.11 1.08 12.04
N TYR A 108 1.99 0.52 11.54
CA TYR A 108 1.42 -0.69 12.09
C TYR A 108 2.39 -1.86 12.00
N LEU A 109 2.97 -2.11 10.80
CA LEU A 109 3.97 -3.16 10.59
C LEU A 109 5.18 -3.02 11.53
N LEU A 110 5.66 -1.80 11.76
CA LEU A 110 6.72 -1.52 12.73
C LEU A 110 6.26 -1.86 14.16
N SER A 111 5.06 -1.42 14.57
CA SER A 111 4.56 -1.61 15.94
C SER A 111 4.36 -3.07 16.33
N ILE A 112 4.01 -3.92 15.36
CA ILE A 112 3.83 -5.36 15.59
C ILE A 112 5.11 -6.17 15.37
N GLY A 113 6.24 -5.51 15.09
CA GLY A 113 7.51 -6.18 14.78
C GLY A 113 7.51 -6.93 13.45
N GLY A 114 6.61 -6.58 12.54
CA GLY A 114 6.49 -7.18 11.22
C GLY A 114 7.61 -6.80 10.25
N ILE A 115 8.05 -5.55 10.40
CA ILE A 115 9.25 -5.02 9.75
C ILE A 115 10.13 -4.34 10.78
N SER A 116 11.43 -4.29 10.52
CA SER A 116 12.35 -3.38 11.16
C SER A 116 12.96 -2.44 10.13
N VAL A 117 13.35 -1.25 10.58
CA VAL A 117 13.95 -0.21 9.72
C VAL A 117 15.19 0.31 10.42
N ASN A 118 16.32 0.37 9.70
CA ASN A 118 17.56 0.93 10.22
C ASN A 118 17.74 2.43 9.86
N GLU A 119 18.85 3.02 10.28
CA GLU A 119 19.17 4.44 10.03
C GLU A 119 19.26 4.81 8.53
N LEU A 120 19.56 3.83 7.66
CA LEU A 120 19.61 3.99 6.21
C LEU A 120 18.26 3.72 5.52
N LEU A 121 17.19 3.58 6.32
CA LEU A 121 15.84 3.25 5.87
C LEU A 121 15.76 1.92 5.08
N VAL A 122 16.70 1.01 5.33
CA VAL A 122 16.64 -0.39 4.87
C VAL A 122 15.56 -1.09 5.67
N VAL A 123 14.73 -1.88 4.98
CA VAL A 123 13.64 -2.63 5.60
C VAL A 123 14.00 -4.11 5.67
N THR A 124 13.91 -4.70 6.85
CA THR A 124 14.02 -6.15 7.05
C THR A 124 12.66 -6.71 7.49
N ILE A 125 12.29 -7.87 6.96
CA ILE A 125 11.03 -8.56 7.27
C ILE A 125 11.26 -9.58 8.39
N ALA A 126 10.35 -9.66 9.37
CA ALA A 126 10.39 -10.71 10.38
C ALA A 126 10.09 -12.09 9.76
N GLU A 127 10.79 -13.14 10.22
CA GLU A 127 10.67 -14.50 9.66
C GLU A 127 9.26 -15.09 9.78
N GLN A 128 8.45 -14.63 10.73
CA GLN A 128 7.10 -15.13 10.99
C GLN A 128 6.08 -14.00 11.01
N GLN A 129 5.56 -13.63 9.84
CA GLN A 129 4.33 -12.86 9.75
C GLN A 129 3.19 -13.72 9.21
N PRO A 130 2.06 -13.83 9.91
CA PRO A 130 0.84 -14.34 9.29
C PRO A 130 0.43 -13.37 8.17
N MET A 131 0.51 -13.84 6.93
CA MET A 131 0.18 -13.07 5.73
C MET A 131 -1.33 -13.00 5.47
N ASP A 132 -2.14 -13.65 6.31
CA ASP A 132 -3.58 -13.83 6.14
C ASP A 132 -4.35 -12.65 6.76
N GLY A 133 -4.17 -11.48 6.16
CA GLY A 133 -4.99 -10.29 6.41
C GLY A 133 -6.17 -10.21 5.42
N PRO A 134 -7.17 -9.35 5.66
CA PRO A 134 -8.32 -9.15 4.77
C PRO A 134 -7.96 -8.38 3.47
N THR A 135 -6.73 -8.55 2.98
CA THR A 135 -6.19 -7.85 1.83
C THR A 135 -6.99 -8.19 0.57
N PRO A 136 -7.31 -7.21 -0.30
CA PRO A 136 -8.02 -7.47 -1.56
C PRO A 136 -7.40 -8.59 -2.40
N GLU A 137 -8.26 -9.38 -3.04
CA GLU A 137 -7.84 -10.52 -3.86
C GLU A 137 -6.79 -10.12 -4.90
N GLY A 138 -5.74 -10.93 -5.01
CA GLY A 138 -4.64 -10.74 -5.95
C GLY A 138 -3.69 -9.58 -5.61
N MET A 139 -3.98 -8.76 -4.60
CA MET A 139 -3.12 -7.62 -4.22
C MET A 139 -1.79 -8.08 -3.62
N ILE A 140 -1.79 -9.10 -2.75
CA ILE A 140 -0.55 -9.67 -2.19
C ILE A 140 0.36 -10.20 -3.31
N LYS A 141 -0.21 -10.94 -4.27
CA LYS A 141 0.52 -11.44 -5.45
C LYS A 141 1.08 -10.27 -6.27
N ALA A 142 0.27 -9.24 -6.51
CA ALA A 142 0.70 -8.07 -7.25
C ALA A 142 1.83 -7.30 -6.53
N ALA A 143 1.74 -7.14 -5.21
CA ALA A 143 2.74 -6.47 -4.40
C ALA A 143 4.08 -7.23 -4.38
N ARG A 144 4.04 -8.57 -4.24
CA ARG A 144 5.23 -9.42 -4.39
C ARG A 144 5.86 -9.27 -5.77
N GLN A 145 5.05 -9.27 -6.83
CA GLN A 145 5.57 -9.09 -8.17
C GLN A 145 6.17 -7.70 -8.39
N LEU A 146 5.60 -6.68 -7.74
CA LEU A 146 6.14 -5.32 -7.77
C LEU A 146 7.52 -5.26 -7.10
N GLY A 147 7.70 -5.94 -5.96
CA GLY A 147 9.01 -6.05 -5.30
C GLY A 147 10.05 -6.69 -6.21
N ASN A 148 9.69 -7.80 -6.87
CA ASN A 148 10.55 -8.45 -7.88
C ASN A 148 10.89 -7.53 -9.07
N PHE A 149 9.98 -6.64 -9.48
CA PHE A 149 10.26 -5.68 -10.56
C PHE A 149 11.17 -4.54 -10.12
N PHE A 150 11.16 -4.19 -8.84
CA PHE A 150 11.98 -3.11 -8.29
C PHE A 150 13.36 -3.61 -7.81
N SER A 151 13.48 -4.89 -7.46
CA SER A 151 14.72 -5.48 -6.93
C SER A 151 15.99 -5.21 -7.78
N PRO A 152 15.94 -5.18 -9.13
CA PRO A 152 17.14 -4.95 -9.95
C PRO A 152 17.62 -3.49 -9.97
N TYR A 153 16.87 -2.56 -9.39
CA TYR A 153 17.13 -1.12 -9.48
C TYR A 153 17.40 -0.51 -8.10
N ASP A 154 18.20 0.55 -8.03
CA ASP A 154 18.27 1.40 -6.84
C ASP A 154 16.98 2.23 -6.67
N VAL A 155 16.71 2.69 -5.43
CA VAL A 155 15.49 3.45 -5.11
C VAL A 155 15.32 4.69 -5.99
N PRO A 156 16.34 5.57 -6.14
CA PRO A 156 16.24 6.71 -7.05
C PRO A 156 15.90 6.33 -8.51
N THR A 157 16.48 5.24 -9.02
CA THR A 157 16.17 4.74 -10.38
C THR A 157 14.70 4.34 -10.52
N VAL A 158 14.12 3.65 -9.52
CA VAL A 158 12.69 3.28 -9.57
C VAL A 158 11.80 4.52 -9.66
N PHE A 159 12.05 5.55 -8.84
CA PHE A 159 11.28 6.80 -8.88
C PHE A 159 11.40 7.51 -10.23
N ARG A 160 12.63 7.63 -10.77
CA ARG A 160 12.85 8.20 -12.12
C ARG A 160 12.12 7.44 -13.22
N MET A 161 12.14 6.10 -13.17
CA MET A 161 11.47 5.25 -14.16
C MET A 161 9.94 5.41 -14.11
N LEU A 162 9.36 5.61 -12.93
CA LEU A 162 7.92 5.80 -12.75
C LEU A 162 7.45 7.24 -13.01
N GLY A 163 8.38 8.21 -13.07
CA GLY A 163 8.08 9.62 -13.24
C GLY A 163 7.52 10.30 -11.98
N VAL A 164 7.70 9.68 -10.81
CA VAL A 164 7.21 10.21 -9.52
C VAL A 164 8.28 11.11 -8.92
N MET A 165 8.00 12.41 -8.84
CA MET A 165 8.99 13.45 -8.51
C MET A 165 9.03 13.83 -7.02
N SER A 166 8.04 13.43 -6.22
CA SER A 166 7.95 13.76 -4.80
C SER A 166 7.07 12.78 -4.01
N LEU A 167 7.40 12.56 -2.73
CA LEU A 167 6.59 11.81 -1.77
C LEU A 167 5.88 12.71 -0.77
#